data_AF-M4QWB6-F1
#
_entry.id   AF-M4QWB6-F1
#
_cell.length_a   1.000
_cell.length_b   1.000
_cell.length_c   1.000
_cell.angle_alpha   90.00
_cell.angle_beta   90.00
_cell.angle_gamma   90.00
#
_symmetry.space_group_name_H-M   'P 1'
#
loop_
_entity.id
_entity.type
_entity.pdbx_description
1 polymer ?
#
loop_
_entity_poly.entity_id
_entity_poly.type
_entity_poly.pdbx_seq_one_letter_code
_entity_poly.pdbx_strand_id
1 'polypeptide(L)'
;MSGRGKGSKSAKGIAKRHRKTTSQEESISKPAIRRLARRAGVSRVGAGCFNEIRAAAKNYMTGIISYSFVYANHAKRKTITCSDVLYSLKKMGVKYMGY
;
A
#
# COMPACT_ATOMS: atom_id res chain seq x y z
N MET A 1 12.66 45.70 -10.29
CA MET A 1 12.51 44.27 -10.63
C MET A 1 12.38 43.46 -9.34
N SER A 2 11.15 43.12 -8.94
CA SER A 2 10.90 42.35 -7.70
C SER A 2 10.95 40.85 -8.01
N GLY A 3 12.09 40.21 -7.75
CA GLY A 3 12.27 38.77 -7.85
C GLY A 3 11.40 38.03 -6.83
N ARG A 4 10.23 37.58 -7.28
CA ARG A 4 9.33 36.74 -6.48
C ARG A 4 9.89 35.33 -6.48
N GLY A 5 10.67 34.98 -5.45
CA GLY A 5 11.22 33.64 -5.27
C GLY A 5 10.13 32.58 -5.37
N LYS A 6 10.42 31.46 -6.04
CA LYS A 6 9.56 30.28 -6.20
C LYS A 6 9.33 29.59 -4.84
N GLY A 7 8.55 30.23 -3.98
CA GLY A 7 8.22 29.77 -2.64
C GLY A 7 7.06 30.56 -2.02
N SER A 8 6.30 31.29 -2.83
CA SER A 8 5.19 32.10 -2.35
C SER A 8 4.08 31.19 -1.82
N LYS A 9 4.01 31.09 -0.48
CA LYS A 9 2.77 30.84 0.25
C LYS A 9 1.79 31.96 -0.12
N SER A 10 1.06 31.79 -1.23
CA SER A 10 0.03 32.72 -1.65
C SER A 10 -1.12 31.94 -2.25
N ALA A 11 -2.09 31.63 -1.39
CA ALA A 11 -3.52 31.54 -1.65
C ALA A 11 -4.16 30.61 -0.60
N LYS A 12 -4.54 31.17 0.56
CA LYS A 12 -5.65 30.63 1.35
C LYS A 12 -6.93 30.89 0.55
N GLY A 13 -7.16 30.11 -0.50
CA GLY A 13 -8.44 30.01 -1.18
C GLY A 13 -9.05 28.66 -0.83
N ILE A 14 -10.33 28.64 -0.46
CA ILE A 14 -11.14 27.43 -0.30
C ILE A 14 -11.29 26.81 -1.70
N ALA A 15 -10.22 26.19 -2.21
CA ALA A 15 -10.28 25.38 -3.41
C ALA A 15 -11.10 24.14 -3.05
N LYS A 16 -12.25 23.97 -3.69
CA LYS A 16 -13.05 22.74 -3.60
C LYS A 16 -12.11 21.56 -3.88
N ARG A 17 -11.86 20.75 -2.84
CA ARG A 17 -11.01 19.57 -2.95
C ARG A 17 -11.80 18.50 -3.71
N HIS A 18 -11.61 18.43 -5.02
CA HIS A 18 -12.01 17.23 -5.74
C HIS A 18 -11.16 16.06 -5.23
N ARG A 19 -11.82 15.01 -4.74
CA ARG A 19 -11.13 13.77 -4.34
C ARG A 19 -10.51 13.19 -5.61
N LYS A 20 -9.19 13.33 -5.74
CA LYS A 20 -8.45 12.72 -6.85
C LYS A 20 -8.62 11.20 -6.71
N THR A 21 -9.28 10.58 -7.67
CA THR A 21 -9.30 9.12 -7.80
C THR A 21 -7.94 8.69 -8.30
N THR A 22 -7.06 8.30 -7.38
CA THR A 22 -5.73 7.81 -7.72
C THR A 22 -5.84 6.52 -8.50
N SER A 23 -5.16 6.43 -9.65
CA SER A 23 -5.03 5.21 -10.45
C SER A 23 -4.38 4.10 -9.60
N GLN A 24 -4.83 2.85 -9.77
CA GLN A 24 -4.44 1.71 -8.92
C GLN A 24 -2.92 1.47 -8.84
N GLU A 25 -2.18 1.85 -9.88
CA GLU A 25 -0.71 1.76 -9.95
C GLU A 25 0.02 2.65 -8.93
N GLU A 26 -0.58 3.77 -8.53
CA GLU A 26 -0.03 4.69 -7.51
C GLU A 26 -0.62 4.46 -6.11
N SER A 27 -1.43 3.40 -5.93
CA SER A 27 -2.15 3.13 -4.67
C SER A 27 -1.24 3.16 -3.43
N ILE A 28 0.00 2.70 -3.55
CA ILE A 28 1.03 2.86 -2.50
C ILE A 28 1.86 4.12 -2.78
N SER A 29 1.65 5.13 -1.95
CA SER A 29 2.35 6.42 -2.07
C SER A 29 3.84 6.33 -1.70
N LYS A 30 4.69 7.11 -2.40
CA LYS A 30 6.13 7.26 -2.06
C LYS A 30 6.40 7.56 -0.57
N PRO A 31 5.63 8.44 0.13
CA PRO A 31 5.83 8.64 1.56
C PRO A 31 5.48 7.40 2.41
N ALA A 32 4.51 6.57 2.02
CA ALA A 32 4.23 5.31 2.72
C ALA A 32 5.42 4.33 2.61
N ILE A 33 5.98 4.19 1.41
CA ILE A 33 7.19 3.37 1.17
C ILE A 33 8.35 3.89 2.02
N ARG A 34 8.55 5.22 2.09
CA ARG A 34 9.56 5.79 2.97
C ARG A 34 9.31 5.44 4.44
N ARG A 35 8.08 5.55 4.95
CA ARG A 35 7.77 5.18 6.35
C ARG A 35 8.12 3.71 6.64
N LEU A 36 7.80 2.80 5.73
CA LEU A 36 8.19 1.38 5.85
C LEU A 36 9.71 1.21 5.85
N ALA A 37 10.40 1.83 4.90
CA ALA A 37 11.85 1.76 4.80
C ALA A 37 12.54 2.32 6.07
N ARG A 38 12.01 3.41 6.65
CA ARG A 38 12.52 3.96 7.91
C ARG A 38 12.32 3.01 9.08
N ARG A 39 11.17 2.35 9.18
CA ARG A 39 10.93 1.30 10.19
C ARG A 39 11.92 0.14 10.05
N ALA A 40 12.34 -0.18 8.83
CA ALA A 40 13.35 -1.18 8.53
C ALA A 40 14.80 -0.69 8.68
N GLY A 41 15.05 0.55 9.15
CA GLY A 41 16.40 1.09 9.35
C GLY A 41 17.10 1.61 8.08
N VAL A 42 16.38 1.77 6.97
CA VAL A 42 16.97 2.24 5.70
C VAL A 42 17.27 3.74 5.74
N SER A 43 18.52 4.12 5.44
CA SER A 43 19.01 5.51 5.49
C SER A 43 18.68 6.34 4.24
N ARG A 44 18.75 5.76 3.04
CA ARG A 44 18.44 6.41 1.75
C ARG A 44 17.61 5.45 0.90
N VAL A 45 16.61 5.98 0.21
CA VAL A 45 15.76 5.21 -0.70
C VAL A 45 15.93 5.78 -2.10
N GLY A 46 16.46 4.97 -3.02
CA GLY A 46 16.65 5.35 -4.43
C GLY A 46 15.33 5.49 -5.18
N ALA A 47 15.35 6.23 -6.28
CA ALA A 47 14.14 6.46 -7.09
C ALA A 47 13.59 5.19 -7.74
N GLY A 48 14.47 4.27 -8.19
CA GLY A 48 14.08 3.00 -8.81
C GLY A 48 13.35 2.05 -7.84
N CYS A 49 13.65 2.12 -6.54
CA CYS A 49 13.08 1.23 -5.54
C CYS A 49 11.55 1.39 -5.38
N PHE A 50 10.99 2.56 -5.70
CA PHE A 50 9.56 2.80 -5.47
C PHE A 50 8.67 1.90 -6.33
N ASN A 51 9.02 1.66 -7.59
CA ASN A 51 8.22 0.81 -8.46
C ASN A 51 8.40 -0.66 -8.10
N GLU A 52 9.63 -1.08 -7.77
CA GLU A 52 9.93 -2.44 -7.35
C GLU A 52 9.16 -2.84 -6.09
N ILE A 53 9.15 -1.96 -5.08
CA ILE A 53 8.41 -2.20 -3.83
C ILE A 53 6.90 -2.31 -4.08
N ARG A 54 6.35 -1.54 -5.03
CA ARG A 54 4.93 -1.67 -5.40
C ARG A 54 4.63 -3.00 -6.07
N ALA A 55 5.49 -3.45 -6.98
CA ALA A 55 5.35 -4.75 -7.63
C ALA A 55 5.43 -5.88 -6.60
N ALA A 56 6.42 -5.85 -5.72
CA ALA A 56 6.57 -6.81 -4.63
C ALA A 56 5.34 -6.84 -3.70
N ALA A 57 4.83 -5.67 -3.31
CA ALA A 57 3.63 -5.58 -2.47
C ALA A 57 2.39 -6.16 -3.17
N LYS A 58 2.22 -5.87 -4.48
CA LYS A 58 1.11 -6.43 -5.27
C LYS A 58 1.21 -7.96 -5.34
N ASN A 59 2.39 -8.50 -5.66
CA ASN A 59 2.61 -9.94 -5.76
C ASN A 59 2.32 -10.65 -4.44
N TYR A 60 2.79 -10.07 -3.32
CA TYR A 60 2.53 -10.61 -1.98
C TYR A 60 1.03 -10.63 -1.64
N MET A 61 0.31 -9.54 -1.94
CA MET A 61 -1.15 -9.46 -1.72
C MET A 61 -1.92 -10.42 -2.61
N THR A 62 -1.55 -10.54 -3.89
CA THR A 62 -2.15 -11.51 -4.81
C THR A 62 -2.01 -12.94 -4.26
N GLY A 63 -0.82 -13.31 -3.76
CA GLY A 63 -0.62 -14.63 -3.14
C GLY A 63 -1.54 -14.91 -1.95
N ILE A 64 -1.65 -13.97 -1.02
CA ILE A 64 -2.52 -14.12 0.17
C ILE A 64 -3.99 -14.23 -0.24
N ILE A 65 -4.44 -13.38 -1.16
CA ILE A 65 -5.84 -13.36 -1.61
C ILE A 65 -6.18 -14.65 -2.37
N SER A 66 -5.28 -15.16 -3.23
CA SER A 66 -5.47 -16.42 -3.93
C SER A 66 -5.67 -17.59 -2.97
N TYR A 67 -4.86 -17.69 -1.90
CA TYR A 67 -5.08 -18.73 -0.89
C TYR A 67 -6.36 -18.50 -0.07
N SER A 68 -6.66 -17.26 0.27
CA SER A 68 -7.85 -16.92 1.06
C SER A 68 -9.13 -17.26 0.28
N PHE A 69 -9.11 -17.03 -1.03
CA PHE A 69 -10.18 -17.42 -1.94
C PHE A 69 -10.37 -18.94 -1.97
N VAL A 70 -9.29 -19.73 -2.01
CA VAL A 70 -9.40 -21.20 -1.98
C VAL A 70 -10.09 -21.68 -0.71
N TYR A 71 -9.75 -21.13 0.46
CA TYR A 71 -10.40 -21.49 1.72
C TYR A 71 -11.87 -21.07 1.77
N ALA A 72 -12.20 -19.85 1.34
CA ALA A 72 -13.59 -19.38 1.29
C ALA A 72 -14.44 -20.22 0.32
N ASN A 73 -13.89 -20.55 -0.85
CA ASN A 73 -14.55 -21.38 -1.86
C ASN A 73 -14.75 -22.82 -1.36
N HIS A 74 -13.75 -23.41 -0.69
CA HIS A 74 -13.88 -24.73 -0.08
C HIS A 74 -15.01 -24.78 0.96
N ALA A 75 -15.19 -23.68 1.72
CA ALA A 75 -16.28 -23.53 2.67
C ALA A 75 -17.62 -23.10 2.03
N LYS A 76 -17.72 -23.07 0.69
CA LYS A 76 -18.90 -22.64 -0.08
C LYS A 76 -19.39 -21.22 0.28
N ARG A 77 -18.48 -20.34 0.71
CA ARG A 77 -18.77 -18.94 1.07
C ARG A 77 -18.36 -18.00 -0.07
N LYS A 78 -19.18 -16.96 -0.29
CA LYS A 78 -18.85 -15.87 -1.21
C LYS A 78 -18.02 -14.75 -0.57
N THR A 79 -17.93 -14.76 0.76
CA THR A 79 -17.22 -13.74 1.56
C THR A 79 -15.99 -14.34 2.19
N ILE A 80 -14.84 -13.69 1.97
CA ILE A 80 -13.58 -14.01 2.64
C ILE A 80 -13.68 -13.52 4.08
N THR A 81 -13.45 -14.43 5.02
CA THR A 81 -13.38 -14.14 6.45
C THR A 81 -11.92 -13.97 6.88
N CYS A 82 -11.67 -13.34 8.02
CA CYS A 82 -10.31 -13.17 8.49
C CYS A 82 -9.63 -14.50 8.87
N SER A 83 -10.39 -15.52 9.26
CA SER A 83 -9.87 -16.88 9.45
C SER A 83 -9.25 -17.44 8.17
N ASP A 84 -9.87 -17.19 7.01
CA ASP A 84 -9.31 -17.60 5.71
C ASP A 84 -7.97 -16.91 5.43
N VAL A 85 -7.84 -15.64 5.81
CA VAL A 85 -6.60 -14.86 5.69
C VAL A 85 -5.52 -15.39 6.65
N LEU A 86 -5.87 -15.69 7.91
CA LEU A 86 -4.95 -16.27 8.89
C LEU A 86 -4.40 -17.62 8.42
N TYR A 87 -5.26 -18.48 7.87
CA TYR A 87 -4.82 -19.76 7.31
C TYR A 87 -3.96 -19.59 6.05
N SER A 88 -4.24 -18.57 5.24
CA SER A 88 -3.41 -18.22 4.07
C SER A 88 -2.02 -17.75 4.48
N LEU A 89 -1.92 -16.88 5.49
CA LEU A 89 -0.65 -16.43 6.06
C LEU A 89 0.14 -17.61 6.65
N LYS A 90 -0.53 -18.48 7.41
CA LYS A 90 0.09 -19.70 7.96
C LYS A 90 0.66 -20.60 6.86
N LYS A 91 -0.06 -20.76 5.74
CA LYS A 91 0.40 -21.52 4.57
C LYS A 91 1.62 -20.88 3.90
N MET A 92 1.72 -19.56 3.91
CA MET A 92 2.90 -18.82 3.41
C MET A 92 4.08 -18.79 4.40
N GLY A 93 3.97 -19.47 5.56
CA GLY A 93 4.99 -19.47 6.59
C GLY A 93 4.99 -18.24 7.49
N VAL A 94 3.98 -17.37 7.40
CA VAL A 94 3.83 -16.18 8.24
C VAL A 94 2.80 -16.44 9.34
N LYS A 95 3.26 -16.47 10.59
CA LYS A 95 2.37 -16.58 11.75
C LYS A 95 1.93 -15.19 12.19
N TYR A 96 0.65 -14.87 12.04
CA TYR A 96 0.04 -13.64 12.54
C TYR A 96 -0.78 -13.91 13.80
N MET A 97 -0.63 -13.09 14.82
CA MET A 97 -1.30 -13.23 16.12
C MET A 97 -2.27 -12.06 16.34
N GLY A 98 -3.53 -12.38 16.64
CA GLY A 98 -4.62 -11.42 16.77
C GLY A 98 -5.29 -11.08 15.43
N TYR A 99 -6.61 -10.89 15.42
CA TYR A 99 -7.36 -10.25 14.33
C TYR A 99 -8.66 -9.67 14.90
#